data_AF-A0A9Q1N0G0-F1
#
_entry.id   AF-A0A9Q1N0G0-F1
#
_cell.length_a   1.000
_cell.length_b   1.000
_cell.length_c   1.000
_cell.angle_alpha   90.00
_cell.angle_beta   90.00
_cell.angle_gamma   90.00
#
_symmetry.space_group_name_H-M   'P 1'
#
loop_
_entity.id
_entity.type
_entity.pdbx_description
1 polymer ?
#
loop_
_entity_poly.entity_id
_entity_poly.type
_entity_poly.pdbx_seq_one_letter_code
_entity_poly.pdbx_strand_id
1 'polypeptide(L)'
;MSSNLTSSPAPCSRSWSISEDSLRRYVFYASENCIQELLSASDSKSGNDGWKILGIDNGVEISKRCSGSLHTFRSRWLLKSVSPEQFITVANAIDAARQWDRDLVEARYIKDLEDNLSIIRLRFGENSKPIFRNREFIVYERRETMDDGTLVVAVASLPKEIASGLHPKQNNAIRGLLLQSGWVVEKLDHDSCMVTYVVQLDPAGWLPKCLVNRFNTKLVMIIDNLKKQAVLSST
;
A
#
# COMPACT_ATOMS: atom_id res chain seq x y z
N MET A 1 -39.93 12.44 -50.86
CA MET A 1 -40.45 11.70 -49.69
C MET A 1 -40.01 10.26 -49.86
N SER A 2 -39.20 9.61 -49.03
CA SER A 2 -38.47 9.97 -47.82
C SER A 2 -37.31 8.97 -47.72
N SER A 3 -36.09 9.45 -47.44
CA SER A 3 -34.93 8.60 -47.17
C SER A 3 -34.96 8.14 -45.71
N ASN A 4 -35.08 6.84 -45.47
CA ASN A 4 -34.99 6.26 -44.14
C ASN A 4 -33.55 6.37 -43.62
N LEU A 5 -33.33 7.26 -42.66
CA LEU A 5 -32.14 7.33 -41.83
C LEU A 5 -32.16 6.14 -40.86
N THR A 6 -31.29 5.17 -41.08
CA THR A 6 -30.93 4.16 -40.07
C THR A 6 -30.19 4.86 -38.94
N SER A 7 -30.86 5.05 -37.80
CA SER A 7 -30.19 5.49 -36.58
C SER A 7 -29.40 4.30 -36.00
N SER A 8 -28.07 4.39 -36.05
CA SER A 8 -27.23 3.53 -35.22
C SER A 8 -27.52 3.85 -33.75
N PRO A 9 -27.72 2.85 -32.88
CA PRO A 9 -27.87 3.12 -31.45
C PRO A 9 -26.55 3.70 -30.94
N ALA A 10 -26.62 4.90 -30.36
CA ALA A 10 -25.49 5.51 -29.69
C ALA A 10 -24.93 4.53 -28.63
N PRO A 11 -23.60 4.44 -28.46
CA PRO A 11 -23.04 3.60 -27.41
C PRO A 11 -23.57 4.11 -26.08
N CYS A 12 -24.36 3.29 -25.40
CA CYS A 12 -24.79 3.51 -24.02
C CYS A 12 -23.54 3.66 -23.16
N SER A 13 -23.07 4.89 -22.95
CA SER A 13 -22.15 5.24 -21.89
C SER A 13 -22.91 5.15 -20.57
N ARG A 14 -23.29 3.95 -20.16
CA ARG A 14 -23.68 3.70 -18.77
C ARG A 14 -22.42 3.94 -17.96
N SER A 15 -22.32 5.12 -17.37
CA SER A 15 -21.39 5.40 -16.29
C SER A 15 -21.69 4.39 -15.20
N TRP A 16 -20.88 3.33 -15.13
CA TRP A 16 -20.98 2.37 -14.04
C TRP A 16 -20.68 3.11 -12.75
N SER A 17 -21.67 3.19 -11.86
CA SER A 17 -21.55 3.80 -10.54
C SER A 17 -21.86 2.74 -9.49
N ILE A 18 -20.87 2.43 -8.65
CA ILE A 18 -21.08 1.63 -7.45
C ILE A 18 -21.84 2.48 -6.41
N SER A 19 -22.83 1.89 -5.72
CA SER A 19 -23.49 2.58 -4.61
C SER A 19 -22.52 2.76 -3.44
N GLU A 20 -22.77 3.73 -2.57
CA GLU A 20 -21.91 3.96 -1.40
C GLU A 20 -21.88 2.75 -0.46
N ASP A 21 -23.03 2.10 -0.24
CA ASP A 21 -23.10 0.90 0.61
C ASP A 21 -22.34 -0.29 0.01
N SER A 22 -22.44 -0.49 -1.31
CA SER A 22 -21.69 -1.54 -1.99
C SER A 22 -20.18 -1.26 -1.96
N LEU A 23 -19.78 0.01 -2.12
CA LEU A 23 -18.39 0.42 -1.99
C LEU A 23 -17.89 0.17 -0.56
N ARG A 24 -18.60 0.65 0.47
CA ARG A 24 -18.22 0.47 1.87
C ARG A 24 -18.07 -1.02 2.21
N ARG A 25 -19.07 -1.84 1.87
CA ARG A 25 -19.05 -3.29 2.15
C ARG A 25 -17.91 -4.00 1.42
N TYR A 26 -17.67 -3.65 0.16
CA TYR A 26 -16.56 -4.21 -0.60
C TYR A 26 -15.21 -3.86 0.04
N VAL A 27 -14.98 -2.57 0.31
CA VAL A 27 -13.70 -2.09 0.82
C VAL A 27 -13.45 -2.62 2.22
N PHE A 28 -14.47 -2.65 3.09
CA PHE A 28 -14.36 -3.23 4.44
C PHE A 28 -13.91 -4.69 4.38
N TYR A 29 -14.56 -5.51 3.55
CA TYR A 29 -14.17 -6.92 3.39
C TYR A 29 -12.77 -7.08 2.78
N ALA A 30 -12.43 -6.27 1.77
CA ALA A 30 -11.11 -6.30 1.16
C ALA A 30 -10.01 -5.90 2.17
N SER A 31 -10.25 -4.89 3.00
CA SER A 31 -9.32 -4.44 4.02
C SER A 31 -9.15 -5.44 5.16
N GLU A 32 -10.22 -6.12 5.58
CA GLU A 32 -10.12 -7.23 6.55
C GLU A 32 -9.16 -8.31 6.05
N ASN A 33 -9.34 -8.77 4.81
CA ASN A 33 -8.45 -9.77 4.22
C ASN A 33 -6.99 -9.27 4.17
N CYS A 34 -6.80 -8.00 3.83
CA CYS A 34 -5.46 -7.39 3.82
C CYS A 34 -4.83 -7.36 5.22
N ILE A 35 -5.59 -7.03 6.26
CA ILE A 35 -5.14 -7.07 7.66
C ILE A 35 -4.71 -8.50 8.03
N GLN A 36 -5.53 -9.51 7.72
CA GLN A 36 -5.22 -10.91 8.05
C GLN A 36 -3.95 -11.40 7.36
N GLU A 37 -3.73 -11.02 6.09
CA GLU A 37 -2.50 -11.35 5.38
C GLU A 37 -1.27 -10.64 5.96
N LEU A 38 -1.42 -9.40 6.44
CA LEU A 38 -0.33 -8.65 7.10
C LEU A 38 0.06 -9.30 8.43
N LEU A 39 -0.93 -9.63 9.27
CA LEU A 39 -0.73 -10.32 10.55
C LEU A 39 -0.10 -11.70 10.34
N SER A 40 -0.58 -12.44 9.33
CA SER A 40 0.00 -13.74 8.98
C SER A 40 1.45 -13.63 8.52
N ALA A 41 1.81 -12.53 7.85
CA ALA A 41 3.18 -12.27 7.42
C ALA A 41 4.10 -11.81 8.56
N SER A 42 3.56 -11.21 9.62
CA SER A 42 4.31 -10.82 10.82
C SER A 42 4.49 -11.96 11.83
N ASP A 43 3.70 -13.02 11.78
CA ASP A 43 3.90 -14.17 12.66
C ASP A 43 5.19 -14.94 12.30
N SER A 44 6.22 -14.82 13.14
CA SER A 44 7.50 -15.50 12.97
C SER A 44 7.52 -16.93 13.52
N LYS A 45 6.42 -17.42 14.11
CA LYS A 45 6.39 -18.70 14.83
C LYS A 45 6.29 -19.92 13.91
N SER A 46 6.04 -19.74 12.61
CA SER A 46 5.89 -20.85 11.67
C SER A 46 7.16 -21.12 10.86
N GLY A 47 7.82 -22.25 11.12
CA GLY A 47 9.07 -22.66 10.46
C GLY A 47 8.96 -23.03 8.96
N ASN A 48 7.79 -22.83 8.35
CA ASN A 48 7.54 -23.08 6.93
C ASN A 48 6.55 -22.06 6.33
N ASP A 49 6.80 -20.78 6.57
CA ASP A 49 5.95 -19.64 6.16
C ASP A 49 6.11 -19.24 4.67
N GLY A 50 6.98 -19.93 3.94
CA GLY A 50 7.31 -19.66 2.53
C GLY A 50 8.14 -18.41 2.31
N TRP A 51 8.57 -17.72 3.37
CA TRP A 51 9.43 -16.54 3.29
C TRP A 51 10.90 -16.94 3.20
N LYS A 52 11.56 -16.50 2.14
CA LYS A 52 13.00 -16.67 1.94
C LYS A 52 13.72 -15.38 2.32
N ILE A 53 14.57 -15.44 3.35
CA ILE A 53 15.44 -14.33 3.73
C ILE A 53 16.41 -14.01 2.59
N LEU A 54 16.49 -12.73 2.22
CA LEU A 54 17.40 -12.19 1.22
C LEU A 54 18.66 -11.61 1.83
N GLY A 55 18.57 -11.09 3.06
CA GLY A 55 19.68 -10.53 3.80
C GLY A 55 19.22 -9.61 4.93
N ILE A 56 20.19 -9.06 5.64
CA ILE A 56 19.99 -8.06 6.69
C ILE A 56 20.81 -6.83 6.30
N ASP A 57 20.17 -5.66 6.27
CA ASP A 57 20.81 -4.37 5.95
C ASP A 57 20.43 -3.34 7.03
N ASN A 58 21.43 -2.71 7.66
CA ASN A 58 21.26 -1.77 8.78
C ASN A 58 20.34 -2.26 9.92
N GLY A 59 20.32 -3.58 10.16
CA GLY A 59 19.48 -4.22 11.18
C GLY A 59 18.05 -4.53 10.73
N VAL A 60 17.70 -4.22 9.48
CA VAL A 60 16.43 -4.59 8.84
C VAL A 60 16.62 -5.95 8.16
N GLU A 61 15.88 -6.96 8.61
CA GLU A 61 15.79 -8.24 7.89
C GLU A 61 14.89 -8.06 6.68
N ILE A 62 15.32 -8.51 5.51
CA ILE A 62 14.52 -8.52 4.29
C ILE A 62 14.28 -9.96 3.87
N SER A 63 13.02 -10.33 3.67
CA SER A 63 12.62 -11.60 3.10
C SER A 63 11.66 -11.41 1.92
N LYS A 64 11.52 -12.47 1.11
CA LYS A 64 10.57 -12.51 -0.01
C LYS A 64 9.78 -13.81 -0.02
N ARG A 65 8.53 -13.73 -0.47
CA ARG A 65 7.67 -14.87 -0.75
C ARG A 65 7.21 -14.81 -2.20
N CYS A 66 7.20 -15.96 -2.88
CA CYS A 66 6.68 -16.02 -4.25
C CYS A 66 5.20 -16.39 -4.19
N SER A 67 4.35 -15.59 -4.82
CA SER A 67 2.91 -15.87 -5.00
C SER A 67 2.60 -15.83 -6.49
N GLY A 68 2.62 -17.00 -7.12
CA GLY A 68 2.51 -17.12 -8.58
C GLY A 68 3.65 -16.40 -9.31
N SER A 69 3.30 -15.46 -10.20
CA SER A 69 4.26 -14.66 -10.98
C SER A 69 4.77 -13.42 -10.23
N LEU A 70 4.19 -13.10 -9.07
CA LEU A 70 4.49 -11.90 -8.30
C LEU A 70 5.29 -12.24 -7.05
N HIS A 71 6.04 -11.25 -6.58
CA HIS A 71 6.86 -11.35 -5.39
C HIS A 71 6.31 -10.42 -4.31
N THR A 72 6.06 -10.99 -3.14
CA THR A 72 5.77 -10.27 -1.91
C THR A 72 7.09 -10.09 -1.18
N PHE A 73 7.36 -8.90 -0.69
CA PHE A 73 8.54 -8.60 0.12
C PHE A 73 8.10 -8.23 1.52
N ARG A 74 8.91 -8.63 2.50
CA ARG A 74 8.73 -8.33 3.91
C ARG A 74 10.04 -7.76 4.43
N SER A 75 9.95 -6.68 5.18
CA SER A 75 11.03 -6.19 6.01
C SER A 75 10.60 -6.25 7.46
N ARG A 76 11.48 -6.75 8.33
CA ARG A 76 11.28 -6.78 9.77
C ARG A 76 12.37 -5.99 10.46
N TRP A 77 11.98 -5.17 11.44
CA TRP A 77 12.94 -4.42 12.23
C TRP A 77 12.53 -4.29 13.68
N LEU A 78 13.47 -4.61 14.57
CA LEU A 78 13.38 -4.25 15.98
C LEU A 78 13.81 -2.79 16.17
N LEU A 79 12.85 -1.92 16.46
CA LEU A 79 13.11 -0.55 16.89
C LEU A 79 13.20 -0.50 18.40
N LYS A 80 14.36 -0.07 18.92
CA LYS A 80 14.59 0.15 20.34
C LYS A 80 14.29 1.60 20.69
N SER A 81 13.65 1.84 21.84
CA SER A 81 13.33 3.19 22.34
C SER A 81 12.44 3.99 21.37
N VAL A 82 11.54 3.30 20.68
CA VAL A 82 10.47 3.86 19.85
C VAL A 82 9.21 3.05 20.14
N SER A 83 8.18 3.70 20.67
CA SER A 83 6.89 3.05 20.93
C SER A 83 6.12 2.79 19.63
N PRO A 84 5.16 1.83 19.63
CA PRO A 84 4.27 1.63 18.49
C PRO A 84 3.56 2.90 18.02
N GLU A 85 3.09 3.72 18.97
CA GLU A 85 2.34 4.96 18.71
C GLU A 85 3.24 6.04 18.08
N GLN A 86 4.48 6.16 18.56
CA GLN A 86 5.48 7.08 17.96
C GLN A 86 5.76 6.69 16.52
N PHE A 87 5.98 5.40 16.25
CA PHE A 87 6.21 4.92 14.89
C PHE A 87 5.00 5.17 13.99
N ILE A 88 3.80 4.81 14.44
CA ILE A 88 2.56 4.95 13.67
C ILE A 88 2.24 6.42 13.38
N THR A 89 2.54 7.34 14.29
CA THR A 89 2.35 8.78 14.05
C THR A 89 3.14 9.25 12.82
N VAL A 90 4.36 8.75 12.65
CA VAL A 90 5.21 9.08 11.48
C VAL A 90 4.77 8.32 10.23
N ALA A 91 4.38 7.04 10.38
CA ALA A 91 3.96 6.20 9.26
C ALA A 91 2.61 6.63 8.65
N ASN A 92 1.67 7.09 9.48
CA ASN A 92 0.30 7.45 9.07
C ASN A 92 0.12 8.91 8.70
N ALA A 93 1.11 9.76 8.96
CA ALA A 93 1.09 11.12 8.48
C ALA A 93 1.26 11.08 6.96
N ILE A 94 0.14 10.99 6.24
CA ILE A 94 0.06 11.04 4.78
C ILE A 94 0.73 12.31 4.22
N ASP A 95 0.74 13.40 5.01
CA ASP A 95 1.51 14.61 4.70
C ASP A 95 3.02 14.48 5.01
N ALA A 96 3.40 13.61 5.95
CA ALA A 96 4.80 13.22 6.19
C ALA A 96 5.30 12.13 5.22
N ALA A 97 4.40 11.41 4.53
CA ALA A 97 4.78 10.43 3.51
C ALA A 97 5.64 11.04 2.41
N ARG A 98 5.40 12.31 2.06
CA ARG A 98 6.27 13.09 1.16
C ARG A 98 7.66 13.35 1.73
N GLN A 99 7.80 13.40 3.06
CA GLN A 99 9.06 13.69 3.73
C GLN A 99 10.00 12.49 3.73
N TRP A 100 9.48 11.26 3.82
CA TRP A 100 10.28 10.04 3.80
C TRP A 100 10.28 9.30 2.45
N ASP A 101 9.30 9.54 1.57
CA ASP A 101 9.29 9.05 0.18
C ASP A 101 9.34 10.21 -0.83
N ARG A 102 10.56 10.49 -1.30
CA ARG A 102 10.82 11.53 -2.32
C ARG A 102 10.15 11.25 -3.67
N ASP A 103 9.79 10.00 -3.93
CA ASP A 103 9.13 9.62 -5.17
C ASP A 103 7.64 9.97 -5.14
N LEU A 104 7.04 10.09 -3.94
CA LEU A 104 5.62 10.42 -3.72
C LEU A 104 5.41 11.93 -3.80
N VAL A 105 4.82 12.40 -4.90
CA VAL A 105 4.58 13.83 -5.17
C VAL A 105 3.19 14.29 -4.74
N GLU A 106 2.26 13.36 -4.51
CA GLU A 106 0.93 13.65 -4.02
C GLU A 106 0.40 12.46 -3.22
N ALA A 107 -0.19 12.77 -2.06
CA ALA A 107 -1.11 11.91 -1.37
C ALA A 107 -2.34 12.75 -1.05
N ARG A 108 -3.53 12.30 -1.47
CA ARG A 108 -4.77 13.07 -1.39
C ARG A 108 -5.91 12.15 -0.97
N TYR A 109 -6.60 12.50 0.12
CA TYR A 109 -7.84 11.83 0.51
C TYR A 109 -8.92 12.03 -0.56
N ILE A 110 -9.56 10.95 -0.97
CA ILE A 110 -10.71 10.96 -1.90
C ILE A 110 -12.01 10.86 -1.11
N LYS A 111 -12.09 9.92 -0.16
CA LYS A 111 -13.34 9.62 0.55
C LYS A 111 -13.07 8.88 1.85
N ASP A 112 -13.75 9.27 2.92
CA ASP A 112 -13.83 8.48 4.14
C ASP A 112 -15.02 7.52 4.06
N LEU A 113 -14.77 6.25 4.36
CA LEU A 113 -15.80 5.23 4.41
C LEU A 113 -16.23 4.97 5.85
N GLU A 114 -15.28 4.95 6.78
CA GLU A 114 -15.45 4.81 8.24
C GLU A 114 -14.30 5.56 8.94
N ASP A 115 -14.36 5.71 10.28
CA ASP A 115 -13.35 6.45 11.06
C ASP A 115 -11.92 5.91 10.88
N ASN A 116 -11.80 4.62 10.57
CA ASN A 116 -10.55 3.93 10.39
C ASN A 116 -10.33 3.41 8.96
N LEU A 117 -11.18 3.80 8.01
CA LEU A 117 -11.14 3.31 6.63
C LEU A 117 -11.38 4.44 5.62
N SER A 118 -10.34 4.77 4.86
CA SER A 118 -10.37 5.86 3.88
C SER A 118 -9.87 5.41 2.51
N ILE A 119 -10.29 6.12 1.46
CA ILE A 119 -9.78 5.98 0.08
C ILE A 119 -8.86 7.15 -0.20
N ILE A 120 -7.64 6.84 -0.66
CA ILE A 120 -6.57 7.79 -0.89
C ILE A 120 -6.03 7.64 -2.31
N ARG A 121 -5.68 8.76 -2.93
CA ARG A 121 -4.90 8.83 -4.15
C ARG A 121 -3.44 9.04 -3.83
N LEU A 122 -2.58 8.17 -4.32
CA LEU A 122 -1.12 8.33 -4.30
C LEU A 122 -0.63 8.60 -5.72
N ARG A 123 0.21 9.62 -5.91
CA ARG A 123 0.84 9.93 -7.20
C ARG A 123 2.35 10.03 -7.04
N PHE A 124 3.05 9.41 -7.97
CA PHE A 124 4.48 9.41 -8.06
C PHE A 124 4.94 10.27 -9.24
N GLY A 125 6.04 11.01 -9.04
CA GLY A 125 6.57 11.96 -10.00
C GLY A 125 7.19 11.32 -11.25
N GLU A 126 7.54 12.17 -12.22
CA GLU A 126 8.28 11.74 -13.42
C GLU A 126 9.74 11.36 -13.11
N ASN A 127 10.30 11.97 -12.07
CA ASN A 127 11.64 11.69 -11.58
C ASN A 127 11.71 10.49 -10.62
N SER A 128 10.57 9.84 -10.34
CA SER A 128 10.54 8.68 -9.46
C SER A 128 11.30 7.49 -10.06
N LYS A 129 11.61 6.51 -9.20
CA LYS A 129 12.15 5.21 -9.61
C LYS A 129 11.35 4.64 -10.80
N PRO A 130 11.99 3.96 -11.78
CA PRO A 130 11.34 3.42 -12.97
C PRO A 130 10.02 2.67 -12.75
N ILE A 131 9.86 1.95 -11.64
CA ILE A 131 8.63 1.22 -11.32
C ILE A 131 7.46 2.15 -10.90
N PHE A 132 7.74 3.33 -10.33
CA PHE A 132 6.76 4.32 -9.89
C PHE A 132 6.64 5.53 -10.81
N ARG A 133 7.56 5.69 -11.76
CA ARG A 133 7.60 6.83 -12.67
C ARG A 133 6.23 7.08 -13.31
N ASN A 134 5.71 8.28 -13.08
CA ASN A 134 4.42 8.73 -13.62
C ASN A 134 3.28 7.74 -13.31
N ARG A 135 3.26 7.14 -12.11
CA ARG A 135 2.17 6.26 -11.68
C ARG A 135 1.27 6.90 -10.66
N GLU A 136 0.00 6.51 -10.70
CA GLU A 136 -0.95 6.78 -9.63
C GLU A 136 -1.58 5.48 -9.13
N PHE A 137 -1.96 5.49 -7.86
CA PHE A 137 -2.66 4.41 -7.18
C PHE A 137 -3.88 4.99 -6.48
N ILE A 138 -5.03 4.32 -6.64
CA ILE A 138 -6.23 4.62 -5.86
C ILE A 138 -6.36 3.47 -4.87
N VAL A 139 -6.03 3.75 -3.61
CA VAL A 139 -5.92 2.74 -2.56
C VAL A 139 -6.98 2.98 -1.50
N TYR A 140 -7.41 1.91 -0.83
CA TYR A 140 -7.95 2.04 0.51
C TYR A 140 -6.79 1.99 1.52
N GLU A 141 -7.00 2.62 2.66
CA GLU A 141 -6.17 2.48 3.85
C GLU A 141 -7.08 2.16 5.03
N ARG A 142 -6.79 1.07 5.73
CA ARG A 142 -7.45 0.71 6.98
C ARG A 142 -6.47 0.70 8.12
N ARG A 143 -6.88 1.27 9.27
CA ARG A 143 -6.10 1.30 10.50
C ARG A 143 -6.82 0.50 11.57
N GLU A 144 -6.14 -0.42 12.21
CA GLU A 144 -6.76 -1.29 13.22
C GLU A 144 -5.80 -1.46 14.40
N THR A 145 -6.36 -1.48 15.61
CA THR A 145 -5.62 -1.84 16.83
C THR A 145 -6.18 -3.16 17.31
N MET A 146 -5.33 -4.18 17.38
CA MET A 146 -5.71 -5.51 17.86
C MET A 146 -5.85 -5.51 19.39
N ASP A 147 -6.51 -6.54 19.94
CA ASP A 147 -6.73 -6.68 21.39
C ASP A 147 -5.44 -6.71 22.21
N ASP A 148 -4.33 -7.19 21.61
CA ASP A 148 -3.01 -7.23 22.24
C ASP A 148 -2.22 -5.91 22.13
N GLY A 149 -2.82 -4.88 21.53
CA GLY A 149 -2.21 -3.58 21.28
C GLY A 149 -1.38 -3.50 19.99
N THR A 150 -1.34 -4.56 19.18
CA THR A 150 -0.69 -4.54 17.86
C THR A 150 -1.41 -3.56 16.94
N LEU A 151 -0.66 -2.63 16.35
CA LEU A 151 -1.19 -1.67 15.38
C LEU A 151 -0.99 -2.19 13.96
N VAL A 152 -2.05 -2.18 13.15
CA VAL A 152 -2.00 -2.61 11.75
C VAL A 152 -2.51 -1.50 10.85
N VAL A 153 -1.78 -1.25 9.76
CA VAL A 153 -2.19 -0.32 8.71
C VAL A 153 -2.15 -1.06 7.39
N ALA A 154 -3.31 -1.33 6.82
CA ALA A 154 -3.51 -2.10 5.60
C ALA A 154 -3.81 -1.18 4.42
N VAL A 155 -3.06 -1.33 3.32
CA VAL A 155 -3.18 -0.50 2.12
C VAL A 155 -3.22 -1.38 0.88
N ALA A 156 -4.26 -1.26 0.05
CA ALA A 156 -4.27 -1.90 -1.26
C ALA A 156 -5.10 -1.11 -2.27
N SER A 157 -4.85 -1.36 -3.56
CA SER A 157 -5.56 -0.71 -4.65
C SER A 157 -7.00 -1.21 -4.77
N LEU A 158 -7.90 -0.28 -5.08
CA LEU A 158 -9.25 -0.62 -5.52
C LEU A 158 -9.20 -1.28 -6.92
N PRO A 159 -10.15 -2.18 -7.23
CA PRO A 159 -10.34 -2.67 -8.58
C PRO A 159 -10.43 -1.53 -9.59
N LYS A 160 -9.92 -1.77 -10.81
CA LYS A 160 -9.80 -0.74 -11.85
C LYS A 160 -11.13 -0.02 -12.12
N GLU A 161 -12.23 -0.76 -12.11
CA GLU A 161 -13.59 -0.27 -12.37
C GLU A 161 -14.04 0.67 -11.25
N ILE A 162 -13.89 0.25 -9.99
CA ILE A 162 -14.17 1.07 -8.79
C ILE A 162 -13.30 2.33 -8.78
N ALA A 163 -11.99 2.17 -8.97
CA ALA A 163 -11.05 3.29 -9.01
C ALA A 163 -11.39 4.28 -10.13
N SER A 164 -11.84 3.81 -11.29
CA SER A 164 -12.22 4.67 -12.42
C SER A 164 -13.55 5.39 -12.20
N GLY A 165 -14.51 4.76 -11.50
CA GLY A 165 -15.76 5.41 -11.11
C GLY A 165 -15.57 6.51 -10.06
N LEU A 166 -14.65 6.31 -9.12
CA LEU A 166 -14.34 7.30 -8.08
C LEU A 166 -13.40 8.41 -8.57
N HIS A 167 -12.38 8.03 -9.33
CA HIS A 167 -11.39 8.95 -9.87
C HIS A 167 -11.06 8.56 -11.31
N PRO A 168 -11.81 9.10 -12.29
CA PRO A 168 -11.51 8.90 -13.71
C PRO A 168 -10.06 9.30 -14.01
N LYS A 169 -9.44 8.59 -14.94
CA LYS A 169 -8.05 8.87 -15.33
C LYS A 169 -7.99 10.21 -16.07
N GLN A 170 -7.45 11.25 -15.43
CA GLN A 170 -7.40 12.60 -16.00
C GLN A 170 -6.06 12.93 -16.70
N ASN A 171 -4.98 12.16 -16.44
CA ASN A 171 -3.61 12.50 -16.86
C ASN A 171 -2.93 11.37 -17.64
N ASN A 172 -1.75 11.65 -18.22
CA ASN A 172 -0.83 10.65 -18.79
C ASN A 172 -0.26 9.64 -17.76
N ALA A 173 -0.63 9.76 -16.49
CA ALA A 173 -0.17 8.85 -15.43
C ALA A 173 -0.63 7.41 -15.68
N ILE A 174 0.19 6.41 -15.38
CA ILE A 174 -0.19 5.00 -15.48
C ILE A 174 -0.82 4.58 -14.15
N ARG A 175 -2.05 4.05 -14.17
CA ARG A 175 -2.68 3.52 -12.96
C ARG A 175 -1.99 2.20 -12.59
N GLY A 176 -1.26 2.20 -11.49
CA GLY A 176 -0.62 1.01 -10.95
C GLY A 176 -1.60 0.17 -10.13
N LEU A 177 -1.17 -1.04 -9.80
CA LEU A 177 -1.93 -1.97 -8.96
C LEU A 177 -1.04 -2.38 -7.77
N LEU A 178 -1.41 -1.91 -6.59
CA LEU A 178 -0.85 -2.34 -5.31
C LEU A 178 -1.75 -3.45 -4.77
N LEU A 179 -1.27 -4.70 -4.78
CA LEU A 179 -2.07 -5.84 -4.32
C LEU A 179 -2.20 -5.85 -2.80
N GLN A 180 -1.10 -5.51 -2.13
CA GLN A 180 -1.05 -5.42 -0.67
C GLN A 180 0.15 -4.56 -0.28
N SER A 181 -0.04 -3.73 0.73
CA SER A 181 1.03 -3.13 1.49
C SER A 181 0.55 -2.83 2.90
N GLY A 182 1.47 -2.71 3.83
CA GLY A 182 1.09 -2.26 5.15
C GLY A 182 2.12 -2.52 6.22
N TRP A 183 1.77 -2.03 7.40
CA TRP A 183 2.56 -2.09 8.61
C TRP A 183 1.87 -3.01 9.62
N VAL A 184 2.63 -3.85 10.29
CA VAL A 184 2.27 -4.47 11.56
C VAL A 184 3.30 -4.01 12.58
N VAL A 185 2.83 -3.40 13.66
CA VAL A 185 3.68 -2.81 14.70
C VAL A 185 3.33 -3.47 16.02
N GLU A 186 4.15 -4.42 16.41
CA GLU A 186 3.97 -5.23 17.61
C GLU A 186 4.70 -4.54 18.77
N LYS A 187 4.00 -4.33 19.88
CA LYS A 187 4.60 -3.78 21.10
C LYS A 187 5.57 -4.78 21.72
N LEU A 188 6.73 -4.30 22.14
CA LEU A 188 7.71 -5.05 22.93
C LEU A 188 8.00 -4.31 24.24
N ASP A 189 8.81 -4.92 25.09
CA ASP A 189 9.22 -4.32 26.37
C ASP A 189 10.06 -3.05 26.18
N HIS A 190 10.09 -2.19 27.22
CA HIS A 190 10.95 -1.00 27.29
C HIS A 190 10.81 -0.03 26.10
N ASP A 191 9.58 0.38 25.78
CA ASP A 191 9.26 1.29 24.68
C ASP A 191 9.93 0.89 23.36
N SER A 192 9.90 -0.41 23.06
CA SER A 192 10.42 -0.95 21.81
C SER A 192 9.28 -1.55 21.00
N CYS A 193 9.45 -1.66 19.70
CA CYS A 193 8.48 -2.31 18.83
C CYS A 193 9.15 -3.14 17.73
N MET A 194 8.47 -4.22 17.32
CA MET A 194 8.79 -4.93 16.10
C MET A 194 7.93 -4.35 14.99
N VAL A 195 8.57 -3.81 13.97
CA VAL A 195 7.89 -3.31 12.78
C VAL A 195 8.08 -4.32 11.66
N THR A 196 6.96 -4.83 11.16
CA THR A 196 6.90 -5.62 9.94
C THR A 196 6.24 -4.79 8.85
N TYR A 197 6.95 -4.54 7.75
CA TYR A 197 6.38 -3.93 6.55
C TYR A 197 6.29 -4.97 5.45
N VAL A 198 5.14 -5.06 4.81
CA VAL A 198 4.89 -5.96 3.69
C VAL A 198 4.51 -5.14 2.47
N VAL A 199 4.97 -5.57 1.30
CA VAL A 199 4.54 -4.98 0.04
C VAL A 199 4.52 -6.02 -1.08
N GLN A 200 3.46 -5.97 -1.87
CA GLN A 200 3.29 -6.70 -3.11
C GLN A 200 2.72 -5.74 -4.16
N LEU A 201 3.56 -5.39 -5.13
CA LEU A 201 3.22 -4.49 -6.22
C LEU A 201 3.19 -5.26 -7.53
N ASP A 202 2.17 -5.03 -8.35
CA ASP A 202 2.23 -5.39 -9.76
C ASP A 202 2.82 -4.20 -10.54
N PRO A 203 4.01 -4.35 -11.16
CA PRO A 203 4.60 -3.29 -11.97
C PRO A 203 3.77 -2.90 -13.21
N ALA A 204 2.69 -3.60 -13.54
CA ALA A 204 1.72 -3.27 -14.61
C ALA A 204 2.42 -2.67 -15.86
N GLY A 205 3.40 -3.39 -16.41
CA GLY A 205 4.24 -2.93 -17.52
C GLY A 205 5.42 -3.86 -17.85
N TRP A 206 6.15 -3.53 -18.93
CA TRP A 206 7.33 -4.28 -19.38
C TRP A 206 8.57 -3.89 -18.55
N LEU A 207 8.67 -4.43 -17.33
CA LEU A 207 9.88 -4.31 -16.53
C LEU A 207 10.60 -5.68 -16.44
N PRO A 208 11.89 -5.76 -16.82
CA PRO A 208 12.68 -6.97 -16.64
C PRO A 208 12.67 -7.46 -15.19
N LYS A 209 12.56 -8.78 -14.98
CA LYS A 209 12.44 -9.40 -13.64
C LYS A 209 13.56 -9.00 -12.68
N CYS A 210 14.79 -8.79 -13.17
CA CYS A 210 15.92 -8.36 -12.34
C CYS A 210 15.74 -6.95 -11.77
N LEU A 211 15.13 -6.04 -12.52
CA LEU A 211 14.84 -4.67 -12.07
C LEU A 211 13.72 -4.68 -11.04
N VAL A 212 12.65 -5.46 -11.27
CA VAL A 212 11.54 -5.62 -10.30
C VAL A 212 12.08 -6.10 -8.95
N ASN A 213 12.95 -7.11 -8.94
CA ASN A 213 13.54 -7.63 -7.71
C ASN A 213 14.39 -6.58 -6.98
N ARG A 214 15.23 -5.82 -7.70
CA ARG A 214 16.09 -4.79 -7.10
C ARG A 214 15.29 -3.57 -6.59
N PHE A 215 14.20 -3.21 -7.25
CA PHE A 215 13.33 -2.10 -6.84
C PHE A 215 12.50 -2.45 -5.61
N ASN A 216 11.97 -3.67 -5.54
CA ASN A 216 11.16 -4.09 -4.41
C ASN A 216 11.98 -4.20 -3.12
N THR A 217 13.25 -4.61 -3.19
CA THR A 217 14.17 -4.53 -2.03
C THR A 217 14.36 -3.10 -1.54
N LYS A 218 14.40 -2.09 -2.43
CA LYS A 218 14.48 -0.68 -2.03
C LYS A 218 13.17 -0.12 -1.47
N LEU A 219 12.02 -0.72 -1.78
CA LEU A 219 10.74 -0.32 -1.21
C LEU A 219 10.63 -0.73 0.25
N VAL A 220 11.09 -1.95 0.57
CA VAL A 220 11.10 -2.42 1.95
C VAL A 220 12.16 -1.76 2.83
N MET A 221 13.10 -1.02 2.24
CA MET A 221 14.04 -0.18 2.99
C MET A 221 13.47 1.18 3.43
N ILE A 222 12.20 1.48 3.11
CA ILE A 222 11.51 2.69 3.61
C ILE A 222 11.55 2.75 5.14
N ILE A 223 11.59 1.60 5.84
CA ILE A 223 11.66 1.59 7.30
C ILE A 223 12.89 2.37 7.83
N ASP A 224 14.05 2.31 7.15
CA ASP A 224 15.26 3.05 7.58
C ASP A 224 15.06 4.57 7.59
N ASN A 225 14.33 5.11 6.61
CA ASN A 225 13.98 6.52 6.57
C ASN A 225 12.97 6.86 7.68
N LEU A 226 11.99 5.98 7.92
CA LEU A 226 10.97 6.18 8.94
C LEU A 226 11.56 6.18 10.36
N LYS A 227 12.52 5.29 10.66
CA LYS A 227 13.21 5.31 11.95
C LYS A 227 13.91 6.64 12.19
N LYS A 228 14.63 7.16 11.19
CA LYS A 228 15.33 8.46 11.33
C LYS A 228 14.34 9.55 11.69
N GLN A 229 13.15 9.55 11.08
CA GLN A 229 12.11 10.50 11.42
C GLN A 229 11.48 10.25 12.80
N ALA A 230 11.18 9.01 13.16
CA ALA A 230 10.62 8.65 14.47
C ALA A 230 11.54 9.01 15.65
N VAL A 231 12.85 8.81 15.47
CA VAL A 231 13.85 9.22 16.46
C VAL A 231 13.93 10.75 16.55
N LEU A 232 13.91 11.45 15.40
CA LEU A 232 13.93 12.93 15.39
C LEU A 232 12.67 13.53 16.03
N SER A 233 11.50 12.93 15.83
CA SER A 233 10.24 13.40 16.45
C SER A 233 10.14 13.12 17.95
N SER A 234 11.07 12.35 18.51
CA SER A 234 11.12 12.01 19.94
C SER A 234 12.09 12.89 20.74
N THR A 235 12.71 13.89 20.09
CA THR A 235 13.64 14.86 20.68
C THR A 235 12.97 16.23 20.78
#